data_AF-B4JEQ7-F1
#
_entry.id   AF-B4JEQ7-F1
#
_cell.length_a   1.000
_cell.length_b   1.000
_cell.length_c   1.000
_cell.angle_alpha   90.00
_cell.angle_beta   90.00
_cell.angle_gamma   90.00
#
_symmetry.space_group_name_H-M   'P 1'
#
loop_
_entity.id
_entity.type
_entity.pdbx_description
1 polymer ?
#
loop_
_entity_poly.entity_id
_entity_poly.type
_entity_poly.pdbx_seq_one_letter_code
_entity_poly.pdbx_strand_id
1 'polypeptide(L)'
;MADEVIVDALPYIDQGYDDVGVRESALAMVEEECRRYRPTKNYLDHLPLPASSPFETPLMINEFERIQNRLPMETLSMKRYELPPPPSGKLSEVSAWQESIENSMAQLEHQWVRSLNLELMLDYGTEAWKSYLEVITAMQAKAQIQLQQLKKDMQDVNWQRKQAQTQAGEKLRALEAHWVLLVSKNYEIENECVELEKVVQAARDQLEQLVPPVEEQQLSPQTEHTNGHSAQTDSNGSNSNESQNNEAEENNSDGDDDNDDDDMNNRNGDNNVVSDSAAVQDEEESTNDS
;
A
#
# COMPACT_ATOMS: atom_id res chain seq x y z
N MET A 1 11.74 -7.20 20.98
CA MET A 1 11.37 -7.14 19.56
C MET A 1 10.53 -8.37 19.32
N ALA A 2 9.21 -8.20 19.20
CA ALA A 2 8.34 -9.33 18.86
C ALA A 2 8.82 -9.86 17.50
N ASP A 3 8.92 -11.17 17.34
CA ASP A 3 9.08 -11.81 16.04
C ASP A 3 8.14 -11.12 15.07
N GLU A 4 8.71 -10.55 14.01
CA GLU A 4 7.95 -9.90 12.95
C GLU A 4 7.09 -11.00 12.33
N VAL A 5 5.82 -11.07 12.73
CA VAL A 5 4.86 -11.98 12.13
C VAL A 5 4.71 -11.50 10.70
N ILE A 6 5.42 -12.14 9.78
CA ILE A 6 5.32 -11.89 8.34
C ILE A 6 3.93 -12.37 7.94
N VAL A 7 2.99 -11.43 7.86
CA VAL A 7 1.68 -11.68 7.31
C VAL A 7 1.84 -11.73 5.80
N ASP A 8 1.89 -12.95 5.26
CA ASP A 8 1.97 -13.18 3.81
C ASP A 8 0.55 -13.26 3.22
N ALA A 9 0.28 -12.40 2.25
CA ALA A 9 -0.93 -12.41 1.43
C ALA A 9 -0.52 -11.97 0.02
N LEU A 10 -1.00 -12.66 -1.01
CA LEU A 10 -0.53 -12.48 -2.38
C LEU A 10 -1.63 -11.94 -3.32
N PRO A 11 -2.02 -10.64 -3.23
CA PRO A 11 -3.10 -10.04 -4.03
C PRO A 11 -3.04 -10.24 -5.55
N TYR A 12 -1.85 -10.40 -6.15
CA TYR A 12 -1.70 -10.61 -7.59
C TYR A 12 -1.95 -12.07 -8.03
N ILE A 13 -1.95 -13.02 -7.09
CA ILE A 13 -2.15 -14.46 -7.34
C ILE A 13 -3.50 -14.92 -6.80
N ASP A 14 -3.89 -14.44 -5.62
CA ASP A 14 -5.14 -14.81 -4.95
C ASP A 14 -6.33 -14.09 -5.60
N GLN A 15 -6.90 -14.60 -6.69
CA GLN A 15 -7.99 -13.91 -7.41
C GLN A 15 -9.39 -14.12 -6.79
N GLY A 16 -9.54 -15.06 -5.86
CA GLY A 16 -10.84 -15.45 -5.29
C GLY A 16 -11.43 -14.51 -4.23
N TYR A 17 -10.72 -13.44 -3.83
CA TYR A 17 -11.26 -12.51 -2.82
C TYR A 17 -12.36 -11.58 -3.36
N ASP A 18 -12.46 -11.42 -4.67
CA ASP A 18 -13.51 -10.64 -5.33
C ASP A 18 -14.78 -11.46 -5.61
N ASP A 19 -14.77 -12.75 -5.29
CA ASP A 19 -15.95 -13.61 -5.40
C ASP A 19 -17.07 -13.11 -4.47
N VAL A 20 -18.31 -13.19 -4.97
CA VAL A 20 -19.50 -12.69 -4.28
C VAL A 20 -19.62 -13.38 -2.91
N GLY A 21 -19.73 -12.58 -1.84
CA GLY A 21 -19.90 -13.05 -0.47
C GLY A 21 -18.61 -13.37 0.30
N VAL A 22 -17.44 -13.48 -0.35
CA VAL A 22 -16.16 -13.74 0.36
C VAL A 22 -15.78 -12.56 1.25
N ARG A 23 -15.84 -11.34 0.70
CA ARG A 23 -15.58 -10.11 1.46
C ARG A 23 -16.58 -9.92 2.62
N GLU A 24 -17.85 -10.22 2.40
CA GLU A 24 -18.89 -10.10 3.43
C GLU A 24 -18.68 -11.11 4.56
N SER A 25 -18.34 -12.36 4.21
CA SER A 25 -17.98 -13.41 5.18
C SER A 25 -16.74 -13.05 5.99
N ALA A 26 -15.70 -12.54 5.33
CA ALA A 26 -14.48 -12.06 6.01
C ALA A 26 -14.78 -10.90 6.98
N LEU A 27 -15.59 -9.93 6.56
CA LEU A 27 -16.00 -8.81 7.42
C LEU A 27 -16.84 -9.28 8.61
N ALA A 28 -17.76 -10.23 8.41
CA ALA A 28 -18.56 -10.80 9.50
C ALA A 28 -17.70 -11.53 10.54
N MET A 29 -16.68 -12.28 10.09
CA MET A 29 -15.71 -12.92 10.99
C MET A 29 -14.87 -11.88 11.76
N VAL A 30 -14.42 -10.81 11.09
CA VAL A 30 -13.72 -9.70 11.75
C VAL A 30 -14.61 -8.99 12.78
N GLU A 31 -15.89 -8.81 12.48
CA GLU A 31 -16.85 -8.21 13.41
C GLU A 31 -17.08 -9.09 14.65
N GLU A 32 -17.19 -10.41 14.47
CA GLU A 32 -17.31 -11.35 15.58
C GLU A 32 -16.09 -11.28 16.51
N GLU A 33 -14.88 -11.21 15.95
CA GLU A 33 -13.65 -11.05 16.74
C GLU A 33 -13.58 -9.67 17.41
N CYS A 34 -13.97 -8.59 16.73
CA CYS A 34 -14.07 -7.25 17.33
C CYS A 34 -15.10 -7.21 18.48
N ARG A 35 -16.15 -8.03 18.42
CA ARG A 35 -17.15 -8.14 19.49
C ARG A 35 -16.59 -8.88 20.71
N ARG A 36 -15.77 -9.91 20.48
CA ARG A 36 -15.08 -10.68 21.53
C ARG A 36 -13.99 -9.85 22.19
N TYR A 37 -13.17 -9.17 21.39
CA TYR A 37 -12.08 -8.30 21.83
C TYR A 37 -12.43 -6.84 21.53
N ARG A 38 -13.20 -6.21 22.41
CA ARG A 38 -13.46 -4.78 22.28
C ARG A 38 -12.15 -4.01 22.42
N PRO A 39 -11.77 -3.15 21.46
CA PRO A 39 -10.58 -2.33 21.57
C PRO A 39 -10.62 -1.53 22.88
N THR A 40 -9.58 -1.66 23.70
CA THR A 40 -9.39 -0.78 24.86
C THR A 40 -9.07 0.61 24.33
N LYS A 41 -9.55 1.67 24.99
CA LYS A 41 -9.38 3.06 24.53
C LYS A 41 -7.92 3.51 24.33
N ASN A 42 -6.97 2.70 24.80
CA ASN A 42 -5.55 2.98 24.87
C ASN A 42 -4.76 2.51 23.63
N TYR A 43 -5.41 1.93 22.62
CA TYR A 43 -4.73 1.45 21.41
C TYR A 43 -4.05 2.56 20.60
N LEU A 44 -4.38 3.83 20.88
CA LEU A 44 -3.79 5.02 20.27
C LEU A 44 -2.87 5.81 21.21
N ASP A 45 -2.60 5.33 22.43
CA ASP A 45 -1.79 6.07 23.43
C ASP A 45 -0.33 6.28 23.00
N HIS A 46 0.17 5.42 22.09
CA HIS A 46 1.51 5.52 21.52
C HIS A 46 1.62 6.60 20.43
N LEU A 47 0.48 7.11 19.95
CA LEU A 47 0.44 8.18 18.96
C LEU A 47 0.18 9.51 19.68
N PRO A 48 0.94 10.57 19.37
CA PRO A 48 0.61 11.90 19.88
C PRO A 48 -0.79 12.27 19.41
N LEU A 49 -1.61 12.83 20.31
CA LEU A 49 -2.91 13.36 19.91
C LEU A 49 -2.68 14.40 18.80
N PRO A 50 -3.48 14.35 17.71
CA PRO A 50 -3.36 15.35 16.66
C PRO A 50 -3.56 16.72 17.28
N ALA A 51 -2.51 17.54 17.21
CA ALA A 51 -2.54 18.88 17.76
C ALA A 51 -3.52 19.71 16.92
N SER A 52 -4.71 19.97 17.46
CA SER A 52 -5.73 20.83 16.82
C SER A 52 -5.40 22.31 16.97
N SER A 53 -4.71 22.66 18.05
CA SER A 53 -4.39 24.04 18.44
C SER A 53 -3.27 24.75 17.65
N PRO A 54 -2.25 24.09 17.04
CA PRO A 54 -1.16 24.80 16.34
C PRO A 54 -1.63 25.64 15.15
N PHE A 55 -2.78 25.28 14.56
CA PHE A 55 -3.36 25.99 13.41
C PHE A 55 -4.42 27.02 13.83
N GLU A 56 -4.67 27.17 15.13
CA GLU A 56 -5.62 28.15 15.65
C GLU A 56 -5.02 29.55 15.61
N THR A 57 -5.48 30.36 14.65
CA THR A 57 -5.19 31.79 14.67
C THR A 57 -5.97 32.48 15.79
N PRO A 58 -5.50 33.61 16.33
CA PRO A 58 -6.25 34.40 17.31
C PRO A 58 -7.67 34.76 16.85
N LEU A 59 -7.85 34.98 15.54
CA LEU A 59 -9.16 35.21 14.93
C LEU A 59 -10.07 33.98 15.07
N MET A 60 -9.53 32.79 14.81
CA MET A 60 -10.29 31.54 14.88
C MET A 60 -10.71 31.20 16.31
N ILE A 61 -9.84 31.46 17.29
CA ILE A 61 -10.16 31.33 18.72
C ILE A 61 -11.35 32.23 19.09
N ASN A 62 -11.28 33.52 18.73
CA ASN A 62 -12.36 34.47 19.00
C ASN A 62 -13.68 34.09 18.31
N GLU A 63 -13.62 33.58 17.06
CA GLU A 63 -14.81 33.10 16.34
C GLU A 63 -15.40 31.85 16.99
N PHE A 64 -14.57 30.92 17.45
CA PHE A 64 -15.03 29.74 18.18
C PHE A 64 -15.70 30.13 19.50
N GLU A 65 -15.15 31.09 20.25
CA GLU A 65 -15.79 31.64 21.45
C GLU A 65 -17.13 32.32 21.12
N ARG A 66 -17.20 33.10 20.04
CA ARG A 66 -18.45 33.73 19.57
C ARG A 66 -19.52 32.69 19.26
N ILE A 67 -19.16 31.64 18.52
CA ILE A 67 -20.05 30.53 18.15
C ILE A 67 -20.49 29.75 19.40
N GLN A 68 -19.57 29.44 20.31
CA GLN A 68 -19.85 28.77 21.57
C GLN A 68 -20.86 29.55 22.42
N ASN A 69 -20.72 30.88 22.44
CA ASN A 69 -21.64 31.79 23.12
C ASN A 69 -22.91 32.11 22.31
N ARG A 70 -23.08 31.51 21.12
CA ARG A 70 -24.22 31.70 20.21
C ARG A 70 -24.48 33.18 19.87
N LEU A 71 -23.43 33.98 19.86
CA LEU A 71 -23.53 35.39 19.51
C LEU A 71 -23.67 35.52 17.99
N PRO A 72 -24.63 36.30 17.48
CA PRO A 72 -24.74 36.57 16.04
C PRO A 72 -23.47 37.28 15.55
N MET A 73 -23.14 37.07 14.28
CA MET A 73 -21.99 37.75 13.65
C MET A 73 -22.26 39.25 13.58
N GLU A 74 -21.24 40.07 13.83
CA GLU A 74 -21.34 41.51 13.65
C GLU A 74 -21.61 41.83 12.18
N THR A 75 -22.65 42.62 11.93
CA THR A 75 -23.00 43.02 10.56
C THR A 75 -22.00 44.05 10.06
N LEU A 76 -21.50 43.87 8.83
CA LEU A 76 -20.65 44.86 8.18
C LEU A 76 -21.42 46.17 8.00
N SER A 77 -20.92 47.26 8.60
CA SER A 77 -21.52 48.58 8.44
C SER A 77 -21.18 49.18 7.08
N MET A 78 -22.17 49.29 6.20
CA MET A 78 -22.02 49.96 4.90
C MET A 78 -22.12 51.49 4.99
N LYS A 79 -22.48 52.05 6.15
CA LYS A 79 -22.61 53.50 6.36
C LYS A 79 -21.33 54.26 6.05
N ARG A 80 -20.19 53.61 6.24
CA ARG A 80 -18.87 54.18 5.89
C ARG A 80 -18.73 54.40 4.40
N TYR A 81 -19.37 53.60 3.54
CA TYR A 81 -19.21 53.69 2.08
C TYR A 81 -20.25 54.57 1.39
N GLU A 82 -21.23 55.04 2.15
CA GLU A 82 -22.28 55.93 1.71
C GLU A 82 -22.03 57.34 2.25
N LEU A 83 -22.61 58.36 1.62
CA LEU A 83 -22.70 59.70 2.20
C LEU A 83 -24.14 59.97 2.67
N PRO A 84 -24.61 59.31 3.76
CA PRO A 84 -25.93 59.60 4.28
C PRO A 84 -25.95 61.01 4.88
N PRO A 85 -27.02 61.79 4.65
CA PRO A 85 -27.25 62.99 5.44
C PRO A 85 -27.46 62.62 6.91
N PRO A 86 -27.25 63.57 7.85
CA PRO A 86 -27.54 63.32 9.25
C PRO A 86 -29.01 62.88 9.43
N PRO A 87 -29.31 61.99 10.39
CA PRO A 87 -30.66 61.46 10.58
C PRO A 87 -31.70 62.59 10.74
N SER A 88 -32.90 62.43 10.17
CA SER A 88 -33.92 63.49 10.16
C SER A 88 -34.29 64.02 11.55
N GLY A 89 -34.13 63.21 12.61
CA GLY A 89 -34.35 63.62 14.01
C GLY A 89 -33.19 64.36 14.68
N LYS A 90 -32.02 64.46 14.01
CA LYS A 90 -30.78 65.06 14.53
C LYS A 90 -30.28 66.24 13.68
N LEU A 91 -31.11 66.76 12.78
CA LEU A 91 -30.74 67.87 11.89
C LEU A 91 -30.38 69.17 12.63
N SER A 92 -30.85 69.37 13.86
CA SER A 92 -30.47 70.50 14.70
C SER A 92 -29.21 70.26 15.53
N GLU A 93 -28.70 69.02 15.59
CA GLU A 93 -27.51 68.66 16.35
C GLU A 93 -26.26 68.93 15.51
N VAL A 94 -25.42 69.86 15.96
CA VAL A 94 -24.14 70.18 15.29
C VAL A 94 -23.23 68.95 15.21
N SER A 95 -23.26 68.07 16.21
CA SER A 95 -22.46 66.84 16.24
C SER A 95 -22.84 65.85 15.14
N ALA A 96 -24.14 65.73 14.79
CA ALA A 96 -24.58 64.84 13.72
C ALA A 96 -24.12 65.34 12.35
N TRP A 97 -24.09 66.66 12.14
CA TRP A 97 -23.51 67.26 10.93
C TRP A 97 -22.00 67.08 10.87
N GLN A 98 -21.32 67.22 12.01
CA GLN A 98 -19.88 67.01 12.09
C GLN A 98 -19.51 65.55 11.72
N GLU A 99 -20.25 64.57 12.21
CA GLU A 99 -20.05 63.15 11.85
C GLU A 99 -20.26 62.89 10.35
N SER A 100 -21.31 63.47 9.74
CA SER A 100 -21.53 63.38 8.29
C SER A 100 -20.43 64.07 7.48
N ILE A 101 -19.90 65.20 7.96
CA ILE A 101 -18.77 65.91 7.31
C ILE A 101 -17.49 65.08 7.43
N GLU A 102 -17.17 64.55 8.60
CA GLU A 102 -16.00 63.70 8.82
C GLU A 102 -16.05 62.45 7.93
N ASN A 103 -17.21 61.80 7.80
CA ASN A 103 -17.40 60.69 6.86
C ASN A 103 -17.19 61.14 5.41
N SER A 104 -17.70 62.31 5.00
CA SER A 104 -17.49 62.84 3.64
C SER A 104 -16.01 63.14 3.34
N MET A 105 -15.27 63.66 4.33
CA MET A 105 -13.83 63.92 4.22
C MET A 105 -13.05 62.61 4.08
N ALA A 106 -13.35 61.62 4.92
CA ALA A 106 -12.76 60.29 4.81
C ALA A 106 -13.02 59.67 3.42
N GLN A 107 -14.21 59.88 2.87
CA GLN A 107 -14.58 59.39 1.54
C GLN A 107 -13.80 60.05 0.42
N LEU A 108 -13.59 61.36 0.49
CA LEU A 108 -12.78 62.08 -0.48
C LEU A 108 -11.35 61.54 -0.50
N GLU A 109 -10.74 61.34 0.67
CA GLU A 109 -9.40 60.77 0.79
C GLU A 109 -9.35 59.33 0.26
N HIS A 110 -10.37 58.50 0.55
CA HIS A 110 -10.46 57.16 -0.02
C HIS A 110 -10.57 57.16 -1.54
N GLN A 111 -11.31 58.10 -2.15
CA GLN A 111 -11.38 58.24 -3.60
C GLN A 111 -10.05 58.71 -4.20
N TRP A 112 -9.35 59.61 -3.53
CA TRP A 112 -8.01 60.03 -3.92
C TRP A 112 -7.03 58.85 -3.94
N VAL A 113 -6.96 58.09 -2.84
CA VAL A 113 -6.12 56.89 -2.75
C VAL A 113 -6.53 55.85 -3.79
N ARG A 114 -7.84 55.67 -4.04
CA ARG A 114 -8.33 54.79 -5.09
C ARG A 114 -7.83 55.23 -6.47
N SER A 115 -7.86 56.52 -6.79
CA SER A 115 -7.34 57.06 -8.05
C SER A 115 -5.85 56.74 -8.19
N LEU A 116 -5.06 57.03 -7.16
CA LEU A 116 -3.63 56.74 -7.14
C LEU A 116 -3.32 55.23 -7.31
N ASN A 117 -4.08 54.37 -6.64
CA ASN A 117 -3.93 52.92 -6.77
C ASN A 117 -4.32 52.43 -8.17
N LEU A 118 -5.33 53.04 -8.80
CA LEU A 118 -5.72 52.71 -10.18
C LEU A 118 -4.66 53.18 -11.18
N GLU A 119 -4.06 54.36 -10.98
CA GLU A 119 -2.92 54.82 -11.78
C GLU A 119 -1.75 53.84 -11.67
N LEU A 120 -1.40 53.41 -10.45
CA LEU A 120 -0.36 52.39 -10.25
C LEU A 120 -0.70 51.06 -10.94
N MET A 121 -1.97 50.65 -10.90
CA MET A 121 -2.43 49.42 -11.56
C MET A 121 -2.40 49.55 -13.09
N LEU A 122 -2.70 50.72 -13.65
CA LEU A 122 -2.59 50.96 -15.09
C LEU A 122 -1.14 50.86 -15.56
N ASP A 123 -0.21 51.38 -14.77
CA ASP A 123 1.22 51.37 -15.11
C ASP A 123 1.86 49.98 -14.99
N TYR A 124 1.56 49.24 -13.91
CA TYR A 124 2.28 47.99 -13.58
C TYR A 124 1.43 46.73 -13.61
N GLY A 125 0.10 46.84 -13.70
CA GLY A 125 -0.80 45.71 -13.54
C GLY A 125 -0.56 44.62 -14.56
N THR A 126 -0.42 44.97 -15.84
CA THR A 126 -0.21 43.99 -16.92
C THR A 126 1.09 43.20 -16.74
N GLU A 127 2.19 43.88 -16.44
CA GLU A 127 3.50 43.24 -16.24
C GLU A 127 3.55 42.42 -14.95
N ALA A 128 2.93 42.89 -13.87
CA ALA A 128 2.79 42.13 -12.62
C ALA A 128 1.98 40.85 -12.83
N TRP A 129 0.87 40.91 -13.57
CA TRP A 129 0.05 39.75 -13.90
C TRP A 129 0.78 38.73 -14.77
N LYS A 130 1.58 39.19 -15.75
CA LYS A 130 2.42 38.29 -16.57
C LYS A 130 3.45 37.55 -15.72
N SER A 131 4.18 38.27 -14.86
CA SER A 131 5.16 37.67 -13.95
C SER A 131 4.50 36.67 -12.99
N TYR A 132 3.33 37.00 -12.45
CA TYR A 132 2.55 36.08 -11.62
C TYR A 132 2.16 34.80 -12.39
N LEU A 133 1.73 34.94 -13.64
CA LEU A 133 1.37 33.80 -14.49
C LEU A 133 2.57 32.90 -14.76
N GLU A 134 3.77 33.46 -14.99
CA GLU A 134 5.00 32.69 -15.15
C GLU A 134 5.30 31.85 -13.91
N VAL A 135 5.19 32.44 -12.71
CA VAL A 135 5.40 31.74 -11.44
C VAL A 135 4.40 30.61 -11.26
N ILE A 136 3.10 30.86 -11.50
CA ILE A 136 2.07 29.81 -11.41
C ILE A 136 2.33 28.68 -12.40
N THR A 137 2.66 29.02 -13.64
CA THR A 137 2.91 28.03 -14.69
C THR A 137 4.11 27.16 -14.33
N ALA A 138 5.18 27.74 -13.78
CA ALA A 138 6.34 27.01 -13.29
C ALA A 138 6.00 26.11 -12.09
N MET A 139 5.18 26.59 -11.15
CA MET A 139 4.70 25.79 -10.01
C MET A 139 3.84 24.61 -10.48
N GLN A 140 2.95 24.83 -11.45
CA GLN A 140 2.13 23.78 -12.04
C GLN A 140 3.02 22.72 -12.71
N ALA A 141 3.97 23.14 -13.54
CA ALA A 141 4.90 22.23 -14.22
C ALA A 141 5.69 21.39 -13.20
N LYS A 142 6.19 22.01 -12.13
CA LYS A 142 6.89 21.30 -11.05
C LYS A 142 6.00 20.26 -10.37
N ALA A 143 4.76 20.61 -10.05
CA ALA A 143 3.80 19.68 -9.43
C ALA A 143 3.47 18.50 -10.37
N GLN A 144 3.33 18.76 -11.67
CA GLN A 144 3.10 17.71 -12.67
C GLN A 144 4.30 16.75 -12.78
N ILE A 145 5.53 17.25 -12.77
CA ILE A 145 6.75 16.43 -12.77
C ILE A 145 6.79 15.55 -11.52
N GLN A 146 6.52 16.11 -10.34
CA GLN A 146 6.48 15.34 -9.09
C GLN A 146 5.42 14.24 -9.12
N LEU A 147 4.24 14.53 -9.68
CA LEU A 147 3.18 13.54 -9.86
C LEU A 147 3.56 12.43 -10.83
N GLN A 148 4.24 12.76 -11.94
CA GLN A 148 4.75 11.77 -12.88
C GLN A 148 5.81 10.87 -12.25
N GLN A 149 6.74 11.45 -11.49
CA GLN A 149 7.76 10.69 -10.76
C GLN A 149 7.11 9.75 -9.75
N LEU A 150 6.18 10.24 -8.93
CA LEU A 150 5.49 9.40 -7.94
C LEU A 150 4.69 8.26 -8.60
N LYS A 151 4.06 8.51 -9.76
CA LYS A 151 3.38 7.47 -10.53
C LYS A 151 4.36 6.42 -11.03
N LYS A 152 5.54 6.82 -11.50
CA LYS A 152 6.60 5.89 -11.89
C LYS A 152 7.07 5.05 -10.71
N ASP A 153 7.39 5.69 -9.58
CA ASP A 153 7.84 4.99 -8.37
C ASP A 153 6.78 3.98 -7.88
N MET A 154 5.49 4.38 -7.91
CA MET A 154 4.39 3.48 -7.59
C MET A 154 4.29 2.29 -8.55
N GLN A 155 4.47 2.53 -9.86
CA GLN A 155 4.47 1.47 -10.87
C GLN A 155 5.66 0.52 -10.69
N ASP A 156 6.86 1.04 -10.41
CA ASP A 156 8.06 0.24 -10.18
C ASP A 156 7.88 -0.67 -8.95
N VAL A 157 7.34 -0.13 -7.85
CA VAL A 157 7.01 -0.92 -6.65
C VAL A 157 5.96 -1.99 -6.95
N ASN A 158 4.89 -1.64 -7.67
CA ASN A 158 3.85 -2.61 -8.03
C ASN A 158 4.38 -3.69 -8.98
N TRP A 159 5.26 -3.33 -9.90
CA TRP A 159 5.92 -4.27 -10.81
C TRP A 159 6.81 -5.25 -10.02
N GLN A 160 7.64 -4.75 -9.11
CA GLN A 160 8.47 -5.58 -8.24
C GLN A 160 7.61 -6.53 -7.37
N ARG A 161 6.52 -6.03 -6.77
CA ARG A 161 5.57 -6.86 -6.01
C ARG A 161 4.96 -7.95 -6.89
N LYS A 162 4.44 -7.59 -8.07
CA LYS A 162 3.85 -8.55 -8.99
C LYS A 162 4.85 -9.63 -9.40
N GLN A 163 6.09 -9.25 -9.68
CA GLN A 163 7.15 -10.19 -10.04
C GLN A 163 7.46 -11.16 -8.90
N ALA A 164 7.65 -10.65 -7.68
CA ALA A 164 7.91 -11.47 -6.50
C ALA A 164 6.75 -12.44 -6.21
N GLN A 165 5.51 -11.96 -6.27
CA GLN A 165 4.31 -12.77 -6.04
C GLN A 165 4.11 -13.82 -7.13
N THR A 166 4.40 -13.49 -8.40
CA THR A 166 4.30 -14.46 -9.50
C THR A 166 5.29 -15.61 -9.34
N GLN A 167 6.54 -15.30 -8.97
CA GLN A 167 7.55 -16.33 -8.67
C GLN A 167 7.18 -17.18 -7.47
N ALA A 168 6.64 -16.57 -6.40
CA ALA A 168 6.15 -17.31 -5.24
C ALA A 168 4.95 -18.19 -5.61
N GLY A 169 4.00 -17.69 -6.40
CA GLY A 169 2.84 -18.42 -6.88
C GLY A 169 3.17 -19.60 -7.79
N GLU A 170 4.22 -19.50 -8.61
CA GLU A 170 4.76 -20.65 -9.35
C GLU A 170 5.29 -21.75 -8.42
N LYS A 171 6.05 -21.36 -7.38
CA LYS A 171 6.54 -22.31 -6.38
C LYS A 171 5.39 -22.95 -5.60
N LEU A 172 4.38 -22.18 -5.21
CA LEU A 172 3.20 -22.69 -4.52
C LEU A 172 2.46 -23.73 -5.37
N ARG A 173 2.20 -23.43 -6.66
CA ARG A 173 1.57 -24.40 -7.58
C ARG A 173 2.40 -25.67 -7.75
N ALA A 174 3.74 -25.56 -7.84
CA ALA A 174 4.62 -26.72 -7.94
C ALA A 174 4.58 -27.58 -6.66
N LEU A 175 4.59 -26.95 -5.48
CA LEU A 175 4.48 -27.62 -4.19
C LEU A 175 3.11 -28.27 -3.99
N GLU A 176 2.03 -27.61 -4.40
CA GLU A 176 0.68 -28.16 -4.38
C GLU A 176 0.56 -29.38 -5.27
N ALA A 177 1.06 -29.31 -6.52
CA ALA A 177 1.06 -30.45 -7.43
C ALA A 177 1.89 -31.62 -6.87
N HIS A 178 3.04 -31.34 -6.26
CA HIS A 178 3.85 -32.37 -5.60
C HIS A 178 3.11 -32.98 -4.40
N TRP A 179 2.44 -32.16 -3.61
CA TRP A 179 1.63 -32.63 -2.48
C TRP A 179 0.49 -33.54 -2.95
N VAL A 180 -0.28 -33.14 -3.96
CA VAL A 180 -1.35 -33.98 -4.54
C VAL A 180 -0.80 -35.30 -5.06
N LEU A 181 0.36 -35.28 -5.73
CA LEU A 181 1.03 -36.48 -6.23
C LEU A 181 1.44 -37.42 -5.08
N LEU A 182 2.05 -36.88 -4.03
CA LEU A 182 2.47 -37.64 -2.85
C LEU A 182 1.27 -38.28 -2.14
N VAL A 183 0.20 -37.51 -1.93
CA VAL A 183 -1.03 -38.01 -1.30
C VAL A 183 -1.68 -39.09 -2.16
N SER A 184 -1.79 -38.87 -3.48
CA SER A 184 -2.35 -39.87 -4.40
C SER A 184 -1.51 -41.15 -4.41
N LYS A 185 -0.18 -41.03 -4.45
CA LYS A 185 0.73 -42.17 -4.40
C LYS A 185 0.63 -42.94 -3.09
N ASN A 186 0.53 -42.25 -1.95
CA ASN A 186 0.34 -42.91 -0.66
C ASN A 186 -0.99 -43.65 -0.62
N TYR A 187 -2.06 -43.04 -1.15
CA TYR A 187 -3.36 -43.68 -1.27
C TYR A 187 -3.32 -44.93 -2.16
N GLU A 188 -2.64 -44.86 -3.32
CA GLU A 188 -2.44 -46.02 -4.20
C GLU A 188 -1.67 -47.15 -3.50
N ILE A 189 -0.60 -46.83 -2.76
CA ILE A 189 0.17 -47.82 -1.99
C ILE A 189 -0.70 -48.45 -0.90
N GLU A 190 -1.44 -47.66 -0.13
CA GLU A 190 -2.35 -48.17 0.91
C GLU A 190 -3.41 -49.10 0.31
N ASN A 191 -3.99 -48.73 -0.84
CA ASN A 191 -4.97 -49.55 -1.54
C ASN A 191 -4.38 -50.89 -2.01
N GLU A 192 -3.20 -50.89 -2.63
CA GLU A 192 -2.50 -52.10 -3.05
C GLU A 192 -2.07 -52.97 -1.85
N CYS A 193 -1.65 -52.36 -0.74
CA CYS A 193 -1.36 -53.08 0.51
C CYS A 193 -2.60 -53.81 1.04
N VAL A 194 -3.76 -53.15 1.06
CA VAL A 194 -5.03 -53.77 1.49
C VAL A 194 -5.42 -54.93 0.58
N GLU A 195 -5.27 -54.79 -0.74
CA GLU A 195 -5.54 -55.89 -1.67
C GLU A 195 -4.55 -57.06 -1.50
N LEU A 196 -3.25 -56.77 -1.30
CA LEU A 196 -2.26 -57.79 -1.00
C LEU A 196 -2.53 -58.50 0.33
N GLU A 197 -2.96 -57.78 1.37
CA GLU A 197 -3.36 -58.36 2.65
C GLU A 197 -4.54 -59.32 2.50
N LYS A 198 -5.54 -58.97 1.67
CA LYS A 198 -6.66 -59.89 1.35
C LYS A 198 -6.18 -61.16 0.67
N VAL A 199 -5.26 -61.04 -0.29
CA VAL A 199 -4.68 -62.21 -0.99
C VAL A 199 -3.86 -63.08 -0.04
N VAL A 200 -3.03 -62.47 0.82
CA VAL A 200 -2.23 -63.18 1.83
C VAL A 200 -3.15 -63.89 2.83
N GLN A 201 -4.22 -63.24 3.27
CA GLN A 201 -5.20 -63.84 4.18
C GLN A 201 -5.90 -65.04 3.52
N ALA A 202 -6.37 -64.90 2.28
CA ALA A 202 -6.96 -66.01 1.53
C ALA A 202 -5.98 -67.18 1.33
N ALA A 203 -4.71 -66.91 1.07
CA ALA A 203 -3.68 -67.94 0.96
C ALA A 203 -3.40 -68.64 2.30
N ARG A 204 -3.40 -67.90 3.42
CA ARG A 204 -3.30 -68.48 4.77
C ARG A 204 -4.49 -69.39 5.09
N ASP A 205 -5.70 -68.94 4.79
CA ASP A 205 -6.92 -69.71 5.02
C ASP A 205 -6.93 -71.02 4.19
N GLN A 206 -6.43 -70.98 2.95
CA GLN A 206 -6.26 -72.18 2.12
C GLN A 206 -5.21 -73.15 2.67
N LEU A 207 -4.12 -72.62 3.23
CA LEU A 207 -3.06 -73.43 3.81
C LEU A 207 -3.53 -74.10 5.11
N GLU A 208 -4.34 -73.40 5.92
CA GLU A 208 -5.01 -73.95 7.09
C GLU A 208 -5.99 -75.09 6.75
N GLN A 209 -6.69 -75.00 5.61
CA GLN A 209 -7.55 -76.09 5.11
C GLN A 209 -6.76 -77.33 4.61
N LEU A 210 -5.49 -77.16 4.24
CA LEU A 210 -4.62 -78.25 3.76
C LEU A 210 -3.79 -78.90 4.87
N VAL A 211 -3.76 -78.32 6.07
CA VAL A 211 -3.15 -78.94 7.25
C VAL A 211 -4.19 -79.90 7.90
N PRO A 212 -3.93 -81.21 7.98
CA PRO A 212 -4.83 -82.13 8.67
C PRO A 212 -4.80 -81.87 10.19
N PRO A 213 -5.87 -82.22 10.94
CA PRO A 213 -5.87 -82.05 12.39
C PRO A 213 -4.77 -82.92 13.00
N VAL A 214 -3.74 -82.29 13.56
CA VAL A 214 -2.69 -82.98 14.31
C VAL A 214 -3.27 -83.36 15.67
N GLU A 215 -3.44 -84.66 15.89
CA GLU A 215 -3.74 -85.24 17.20
C GLU A 215 -2.65 -84.85 18.21
N GLU A 216 -3.10 -84.36 19.36
CA GLU A 216 -2.29 -84.06 20.53
C GLU A 216 -1.52 -85.30 21.00
N GLN A 217 -0.18 -85.24 21.01
CA GLN A 217 0.62 -86.10 21.88
C GLN A 217 1.64 -85.29 22.67
N GLN A 218 1.42 -85.32 23.98
CA GLN A 218 2.22 -84.80 25.06
C GLN A 218 3.64 -85.40 25.05
N LEU A 219 4.66 -84.57 25.19
CA LEU A 219 5.86 -84.89 25.99
C LEU A 219 6.65 -83.62 26.32
N SER A 220 6.65 -83.31 27.62
CA SER A 220 7.40 -82.25 28.31
C SER A 220 8.82 -82.76 28.71
N PRO A 221 9.65 -82.00 29.46
CA PRO A 221 10.60 -80.98 29.00
C PRO A 221 12.06 -81.30 29.41
N GLN A 222 13.10 -80.78 28.72
CA GLN A 222 14.41 -80.52 29.36
C GLN A 222 15.13 -79.29 28.76
N THR A 223 15.36 -78.32 29.65
CA THR A 223 16.41 -77.28 29.75
C THR A 223 17.80 -77.86 29.46
N GLU A 224 18.79 -77.19 28.85
CA GLU A 224 19.55 -75.96 29.20
C GLU A 224 20.58 -75.76 28.04
N HIS A 225 21.08 -74.60 27.63
CA HIS A 225 21.67 -73.50 28.39
C HIS A 225 21.48 -72.14 27.71
N THR A 226 21.30 -71.14 28.57
CA THR A 226 21.33 -69.71 28.29
C THR A 226 22.74 -69.22 27.95
N ASN A 227 22.84 -68.23 27.05
CA ASN A 227 23.70 -67.09 27.30
C ASN A 227 23.08 -65.84 26.69
N GLY A 228 22.68 -64.91 27.56
CA GLY A 228 22.05 -63.66 27.17
C GLY A 228 23.06 -62.61 26.74
N HIS A 229 22.63 -61.71 25.86
CA HIS A 229 23.07 -60.33 25.93
C HIS A 229 21.99 -59.39 25.40
N SER A 230 21.71 -58.38 26.22
CA SER A 230 20.70 -57.34 26.09
C SER A 230 21.05 -56.30 25.03
N ALA A 231 20.02 -55.69 24.47
CA ALA A 231 20.10 -54.46 23.68
C ALA A 231 20.51 -53.25 24.56
N GLN A 232 21.50 -52.48 24.11
CA GLN A 232 21.34 -51.05 23.77
C GLN A 232 22.68 -50.44 23.29
N THR A 233 22.56 -49.65 22.20
CA THR A 233 23.34 -48.44 21.84
C THR A 233 24.88 -48.55 21.80
N ASP A 234 25.49 -48.47 20.62
CA ASP A 234 25.85 -47.17 20.01
C ASP A 234 26.68 -47.34 18.72
N SER A 235 26.34 -46.47 17.76
CA SER A 235 27.23 -45.75 16.85
C SER A 235 28.34 -46.48 16.06
N ASN A 236 28.22 -46.29 14.75
CA ASN A 236 29.25 -45.81 13.83
C ASN A 236 30.07 -46.83 13.03
N GLY A 237 29.88 -46.76 11.71
CA GLY A 237 30.70 -47.37 10.68
C GLY A 237 30.61 -46.55 9.40
N SER A 238 31.19 -45.34 9.42
CA SER A 238 31.55 -44.57 8.24
C SER A 238 32.59 -45.31 7.40
N ASN A 239 32.45 -45.23 6.07
CA ASN A 239 33.44 -44.67 5.14
C ASN A 239 33.03 -45.02 3.70
N SER A 240 33.24 -44.21 2.67
CA SER A 240 33.70 -42.83 2.50
C SER A 240 33.74 -42.64 0.98
N ASN A 241 33.44 -41.46 0.46
CA ASN A 241 34.18 -41.01 -0.71
C ASN A 241 34.56 -39.55 -0.54
N GLU A 242 35.87 -39.34 -0.66
CA GLU A 242 36.64 -38.18 -0.23
C GLU A 242 36.40 -36.95 -1.10
N SER A 243 36.40 -35.78 -0.47
CA SER A 243 36.80 -34.53 -1.10
C SER A 243 37.88 -33.93 -0.22
N GLN A 244 39.12 -34.01 -0.70
CA GLN A 244 40.28 -33.39 -0.08
C GLN A 244 40.34 -31.92 -0.52
N ASN A 245 40.24 -31.01 0.46
CA ASN A 245 40.77 -29.66 0.35
C ASN A 245 42.04 -29.60 1.19
N ASN A 246 43.15 -29.19 0.57
CA ASN A 246 44.39 -28.82 1.25
C ASN A 246 44.43 -27.29 1.38
N GLU A 247 44.74 -26.80 2.59
CA GLU A 247 45.29 -25.47 2.82
C GLU A 247 46.82 -25.59 2.92
N ALA A 248 47.55 -24.72 2.22
CA ALA A 248 48.80 -24.11 2.70
C ALA A 248 49.25 -23.00 1.73
N GLU A 249 49.77 -21.95 2.35
CA GLU A 249 50.18 -20.64 1.85
C GLU A 249 51.48 -20.64 1.02
N GLU A 250 51.63 -19.65 0.11
CA GLU A 250 52.66 -18.59 0.13
C GLU A 250 53.10 -18.08 -1.29
N ASN A 251 52.93 -16.75 -1.45
CA ASN A 251 53.83 -15.73 -2.04
C ASN A 251 54.28 -15.67 -3.52
N ASN A 252 53.94 -14.49 -4.10
CA ASN A 252 54.70 -13.57 -4.99
C ASN A 252 55.00 -13.92 -6.46
N SER A 253 54.50 -13.11 -7.42
CA SER A 253 55.20 -11.96 -8.04
C SER A 253 54.62 -11.58 -9.41
N ASP A 254 54.43 -10.27 -9.62
CA ASP A 254 54.48 -9.46 -10.86
C ASP A 254 53.52 -9.67 -12.07
N GLY A 255 52.85 -8.57 -12.43
CA GLY A 255 53.14 -7.87 -13.68
C GLY A 255 51.99 -7.71 -14.70
N ASP A 256 51.55 -6.46 -14.86
CA ASP A 256 51.10 -5.78 -16.10
C ASP A 256 49.83 -6.31 -16.81
N ASP A 257 48.95 -5.54 -17.46
CA ASP A 257 48.70 -4.11 -17.68
C ASP A 257 47.28 -4.01 -18.31
N ASP A 258 46.83 -2.78 -18.55
CA ASP A 258 45.81 -2.37 -19.54
C ASP A 258 44.31 -2.31 -19.15
N ASN A 259 43.95 -1.09 -18.72
CA ASN A 259 42.93 -0.19 -19.30
C ASN A 259 41.95 -0.78 -20.34
N ASP A 260 40.65 -0.53 -20.14
CA ASP A 260 39.82 0.32 -21.01
C ASP A 260 38.33 0.09 -20.68
N ASP A 261 37.61 1.17 -20.38
CA ASP A 261 36.30 1.43 -20.98
C ASP A 261 35.89 2.85 -20.58
N ASP A 262 36.45 3.80 -21.35
CA ASP A 262 36.00 5.18 -21.38
C ASP A 262 34.76 5.31 -22.25
N ASP A 263 33.94 6.22 -21.77
CA ASP A 263 32.70 6.76 -22.28
C ASP A 263 32.79 7.26 -23.74
N MET A 264 31.61 7.55 -24.30
CA MET A 264 31.34 8.30 -25.54
C MET A 264 31.04 7.48 -26.81
N ASN A 265 29.74 7.40 -27.14
CA ASN A 265 29.34 7.46 -28.54
C ASN A 265 28.22 8.48 -28.73
N ASN A 266 28.64 9.70 -29.08
CA ASN A 266 27.85 10.77 -29.64
C ASN A 266 27.77 10.58 -31.16
N ARG A 267 26.57 10.41 -31.73
CA ARG A 267 26.34 10.65 -33.17
C ARG A 267 24.96 11.27 -33.41
N ASN A 268 25.00 12.55 -33.77
CA ASN A 268 23.99 13.29 -34.51
C ASN A 268 23.62 12.60 -35.83
N GLY A 269 22.38 12.81 -36.28
CA GLY A 269 22.02 12.63 -37.69
C GLY A 269 20.53 12.52 -38.01
N ASP A 270 19.89 13.68 -38.15
CA ASP A 270 18.86 14.01 -39.14
C ASP A 270 17.45 13.37 -39.15
N ASN A 271 16.49 14.31 -39.07
CA ASN A 271 15.29 14.47 -39.90
C ASN A 271 14.30 13.30 -40.01
N ASN A 272 13.12 13.48 -39.40
CA ASN A 272 11.89 13.43 -40.20
C ASN A 272 10.77 14.29 -39.62
N VAL A 273 10.37 15.29 -40.41
CA VAL A 273 9.14 16.06 -40.28
C VAL A 273 8.05 15.25 -40.96
N VAL A 274 7.07 14.75 -40.21
CA VAL A 274 5.76 14.43 -40.77
C VAL A 274 4.68 14.83 -39.76
N SER A 275 3.87 15.77 -40.25
CA SER A 275 2.57 16.21 -39.80
C SER A 275 1.65 15.07 -39.32
N ASP A 276 0.96 15.27 -38.21
CA ASP A 276 -0.39 14.72 -38.10
C ASP A 276 -1.37 15.75 -37.56
N SER A 277 -2.42 15.91 -38.34
CA SER A 277 -3.39 16.99 -38.29
C SER A 277 -4.54 16.56 -37.38
N ALA A 278 -4.91 17.44 -36.44
CA ALA A 278 -6.08 17.26 -35.60
C ALA A 278 -7.35 17.24 -36.48
N ALA A 279 -8.06 16.11 -36.47
CA ALA A 279 -9.44 16.03 -36.94
C ALA A 279 -10.36 16.27 -35.75
N VAL A 280 -10.83 17.51 -35.63
CA VAL A 280 -12.00 17.88 -34.83
C VAL A 280 -13.23 17.41 -35.61
N GLN A 281 -14.01 16.51 -35.03
CA GLN A 281 -15.34 16.18 -35.53
C GLN A 281 -16.33 17.14 -34.88
N ASP A 282 -16.85 18.07 -35.68
CA ASP A 282 -18.05 18.84 -35.37
C ASP A 282 -19.26 17.89 -35.49
N GLU A 283 -19.92 17.60 -34.37
CA GLU A 283 -21.27 17.04 -34.38
C GLU A 283 -22.27 18.20 -34.59
N GLU A 284 -22.83 18.27 -35.79
CA GLU A 284 -24.04 19.05 -36.07
C GLU A 284 -25.24 18.37 -35.41
N GLU A 285 -25.73 18.93 -34.30
CA GLU A 285 -27.01 18.56 -33.72
C GLU A 285 -28.13 19.24 -34.52
N SER A 286 -28.72 18.49 -35.45
CA SER A 286 -29.91 18.91 -36.19
C SER A 286 -31.13 18.94 -35.27
N THR A 287 -31.59 20.14 -34.93
CA THR A 287 -32.97 20.36 -34.47
C THR A 287 -33.95 20.05 -35.60
N ASN A 288 -34.80 19.04 -35.42
CA ASN A 288 -36.03 18.87 -36.18
C ASN A 288 -37.14 18.23 -35.32
N ASP A 289 -38.23 18.99 -35.18
CA ASP A 289 -39.64 18.63 -34.98
C ASP A 289 -40.03 17.41 -34.13
N SER A 290 -40.65 17.68 -32.96
CA SER A 290 -42.10 17.51 -32.70
C SER A 290 -42.49 18.06 -31.33
#